data_AF-A0A838PCI2-F1
#
_entry.id   AF-A0A838PCI2-F1
#
_cell.length_a   1.000
_cell.length_b   1.000
_cell.length_c   1.000
_cell.angle_alpha   90.00
_cell.angle_beta   90.00
_cell.angle_gamma   90.00
#
_symmetry.space_group_name_H-M   'P 1'
#
loop_
_entity.id
_entity.type
_entity.pdbx_description
1 polymer ?
#
loop_
_entity_poly.entity_id
_entity_poly.type
_entity_poly.pdbx_seq_one_letter_code
_entity_poly.pdbx_strand_id
1 'polypeptide(L)'
;MKTRNTITKWLWSVALAVALIALWAVWPVSRVKAIGDSSDGKYGLGLARGQTARLTVINSGEERGFIVNWKFLDNEGRPLAQSDGDVEMLPGQMKSFDLDGDALNTARDRFGRIQFRAKVVSRGQLRDLNHNSQVLVEIFDNDTGKTTATIYSSPESD
;
A
#
# COMPACT_ATOMS: atom_id res chain seq x y z
N MET A 1 55.82 27.09 -17.04
CA MET A 1 54.73 26.27 -17.60
C MET A 1 54.78 24.85 -17.02
N LYS A 2 53.98 24.49 -15.99
CA LYS A 2 53.69 23.09 -15.61
C LYS A 2 52.61 22.86 -14.52
N THR A 3 51.73 23.83 -14.25
CA THR A 3 50.71 23.76 -13.17
C THR A 3 49.26 23.66 -13.65
N ARG A 4 48.98 23.85 -14.94
CA ARG A 4 47.60 23.86 -15.49
C ARG A 4 46.98 22.47 -15.72
N ASN A 5 47.77 21.39 -15.72
CA ASN A 5 47.28 20.04 -16.07
C ASN A 5 46.87 19.18 -14.85
N THR A 6 47.24 19.59 -13.64
CA THR A 6 46.89 18.86 -12.40
C THR A 6 45.53 19.30 -11.86
N ILE A 7 45.21 20.58 -11.94
CA ILE A 7 43.94 21.15 -11.43
C ILE A 7 42.74 20.66 -12.25
N THR A 8 42.87 20.59 -13.58
CA THR A 8 41.82 20.05 -14.46
C THR A 8 41.53 18.58 -14.18
N LYS A 9 42.56 17.76 -13.94
CA LYS A 9 42.36 16.33 -13.60
C LYS A 9 41.57 16.16 -12.30
N TRP A 10 41.88 16.96 -11.28
CA TRP A 10 41.16 16.93 -10.00
C TRP A 10 39.68 17.32 -10.13
N LEU A 11 39.38 18.34 -10.94
CA LEU A 11 37.99 18.77 -11.16
C LEU A 11 37.15 17.69 -11.84
N TRP A 12 37.71 16.97 -12.83
CA TRP A 12 37.01 15.85 -13.47
C TRP A 12 36.82 14.67 -12.52
N SER A 13 37.79 14.37 -11.64
CA SER A 13 37.64 13.31 -10.64
C SER A 13 36.54 13.61 -9.62
N VAL A 14 36.44 14.87 -9.16
CA VAL A 14 35.38 15.28 -8.23
C VAL A 14 34.01 15.26 -8.91
N ALA A 15 33.90 15.74 -10.15
CA ALA A 15 32.65 15.68 -10.91
C ALA A 15 32.16 14.24 -11.14
N LEU A 16 33.08 13.31 -11.44
CA LEU A 16 32.75 11.90 -11.63
C LEU A 16 32.29 11.23 -10.31
N ALA A 17 32.92 11.58 -9.19
CA ALA A 17 32.54 11.09 -7.86
C ALA A 17 31.14 11.58 -7.44
N VAL A 18 30.81 12.85 -7.70
CA VAL A 18 29.48 13.41 -7.42
C VAL A 18 28.41 12.77 -8.31
N ALA A 19 28.70 12.52 -9.58
CA ALA A 19 27.78 11.83 -10.49
C ALA A 19 27.51 10.37 -10.07
N LEU A 20 28.54 9.65 -9.60
CA LEU A 20 28.39 8.28 -9.10
C LEU A 20 27.58 8.21 -7.79
N ILE A 21 27.72 9.20 -6.89
CA ILE A 21 26.90 9.29 -5.67
C ILE A 21 25.44 9.60 -6.02
N ALA A 22 25.19 10.48 -7.00
CA ALA A 22 23.83 10.79 -7.46
C ALA A 22 23.13 9.57 -8.09
N LEU A 23 23.87 8.69 -8.78
CA LEU A 23 23.34 7.45 -9.35
C LEU A 23 22.91 6.42 -8.29
N TRP A 24 23.52 6.41 -7.10
CA TRP A 24 23.07 5.56 -5.98
C TRP A 24 21.82 6.10 -5.27
N ALA A 25 21.62 7.43 -5.25
CA ALA A 25 20.44 8.05 -4.65
C ALA A 25 19.16 7.87 -5.48
N VAL A 26 19.29 7.57 -6.79
CA VAL A 26 18.18 7.52 -7.75
C VAL A 26 17.91 6.09 -8.24
N TRP A 27 18.41 5.03 -7.58
CA TRP A 27 18.09 3.66 -7.99
C TRP A 27 16.85 3.15 -7.21
N PRO A 28 15.62 3.15 -7.77
CA PRO A 28 14.52 2.48 -7.12
C PRO A 28 14.57 1.03 -7.57
N VAL A 29 15.33 0.19 -6.87
CA VAL A 29 15.13 -1.26 -6.97
C VAL A 29 14.01 -1.63 -6.01
N SER A 30 12.77 -1.36 -6.43
CA SER A 30 11.58 -1.86 -5.76
C SER A 30 11.18 -3.16 -6.45
N ARG A 31 11.81 -4.27 -6.09
CA ARG A 31 11.23 -5.59 -6.43
C ARG A 31 10.05 -5.79 -5.49
N VAL A 32 8.84 -5.51 -5.99
CA VAL A 32 7.60 -5.87 -5.30
C VAL A 32 7.59 -7.38 -5.15
N LYS A 33 7.82 -7.86 -3.92
CA LYS A 33 7.58 -9.25 -3.56
C LYS A 33 6.15 -9.31 -3.08
N ALA A 34 5.23 -9.66 -3.99
CA ALA A 34 3.86 -9.98 -3.63
C ALA A 34 3.91 -11.15 -2.64
N ILE A 35 3.55 -10.92 -1.38
CA ILE A 35 3.27 -11.99 -0.44
C ILE A 35 1.78 -12.30 -0.62
N GLY A 36 1.51 -13.46 -1.20
CA GLY A 36 0.16 -13.92 -1.48
C GLY A 36 -0.40 -14.78 -0.35
N ASP A 37 -1.72 -14.65 -0.20
CA ASP A 37 -2.66 -15.50 0.52
C ASP A 37 -2.64 -15.41 2.06
N SER A 38 -3.49 -14.53 2.57
CA SER A 38 -4.13 -14.74 3.87
C SER A 38 -5.65 -14.77 3.72
N SER A 39 -6.15 -15.84 3.12
CA SER A 39 -7.54 -16.28 3.26
C SER A 39 -7.98 -16.49 4.72
N ASP A 40 -7.02 -16.62 5.64
CA ASP A 40 -7.22 -16.49 7.09
C ASP A 40 -6.79 -15.08 7.53
N GLY A 41 -7.72 -14.22 7.94
CA GLY A 41 -7.48 -12.85 8.44
C GLY A 41 -6.66 -12.72 9.74
N LYS A 42 -5.69 -13.61 9.94
CA LYS A 42 -4.83 -13.76 11.12
C LYS A 42 -3.50 -12.99 11.00
N TYR A 43 -3.10 -12.58 9.80
CA TYR A 43 -1.83 -11.86 9.62
C TYR A 43 -2.07 -10.34 9.55
N GLY A 44 -1.68 -9.65 10.62
CA GLY A 44 -1.69 -8.19 10.67
C GLY A 44 -0.59 -7.59 9.78
N LEU A 45 -0.91 -6.48 9.13
CA LEU A 45 0.04 -5.62 8.44
C LEU A 45 0.52 -4.51 9.39
N GLY A 46 1.77 -4.08 9.25
CA GLY A 46 2.36 -3.04 10.08
C GLY A 46 2.46 -1.70 9.33
N LEU A 47 1.84 -0.64 9.87
CA LEU A 47 1.87 0.72 9.33
C LEU A 47 2.76 1.65 10.20
N ALA A 48 3.85 2.17 9.65
CA ALA A 48 4.72 3.13 10.33
C ALA A 48 4.20 4.58 10.20
N ARG A 49 4.89 5.53 10.84
CA ARG A 49 4.72 6.96 10.56
C ARG A 49 5.29 7.30 9.18
N GLY A 50 4.75 8.33 8.53
CA GLY A 50 5.11 8.70 7.16
C GLY A 50 4.70 7.66 6.12
N GLN A 51 3.80 6.72 6.47
CA GLN A 51 3.30 5.72 5.54
C GLN A 51 1.78 5.79 5.44
N THR A 52 1.27 5.41 4.28
CA THR A 52 -0.17 5.27 4.02
C THR A 52 -0.46 3.84 3.60
N ALA A 53 -1.49 3.24 4.21
CA ALA A 53 -2.07 1.99 3.71
C ALA A 53 -3.24 2.31 2.78
N ARG A 54 -3.28 1.70 1.60
CA ARG A 54 -4.35 1.83 0.62
C ARG A 54 -5.05 0.50 0.42
N LEU A 55 -6.33 0.46 0.73
CA LEU A 55 -7.23 -0.64 0.41
C LEU A 55 -7.88 -0.35 -0.94
N THR A 56 -7.68 -1.21 -1.91
CA THR A 56 -8.29 -1.10 -3.24
C THR A 56 -9.26 -2.25 -3.45
N VAL A 57 -10.49 -1.92 -3.84
CA VAL A 57 -11.53 -2.86 -4.21
C VAL A 57 -11.78 -2.72 -5.71
N ILE A 58 -11.77 -3.84 -6.41
CA ILE A 58 -11.96 -3.90 -7.86
C ILE A 58 -13.22 -4.73 -8.14
N ASN A 59 -14.16 -4.16 -8.89
CA ASN A 59 -15.22 -4.91 -9.55
C ASN A 59 -14.75 -5.25 -10.97
N SER A 60 -14.17 -6.45 -11.15
CA SER A 60 -13.76 -6.93 -12.47
C SER A 60 -14.88 -7.70 -13.19
N GLY A 61 -16.06 -7.82 -12.58
CA GLY A 61 -17.22 -8.45 -13.21
C GLY A 61 -17.85 -7.53 -14.26
N GLU A 62 -18.24 -8.10 -15.39
CA GLU A 62 -18.74 -7.35 -16.54
C GLU A 62 -20.21 -6.93 -16.41
N GLU A 63 -21.01 -7.61 -15.57
CA GLU A 63 -22.47 -7.51 -15.68
C GLU A 63 -23.19 -6.89 -14.48
N ARG A 64 -22.60 -6.83 -13.27
CA ARG A 64 -23.33 -6.41 -12.06
C ARG A 64 -22.52 -5.53 -11.13
N GLY A 65 -23.18 -4.49 -10.62
CA GLY A 65 -22.68 -3.71 -9.49
C GLY A 65 -22.90 -4.43 -8.17
N PHE A 66 -22.11 -4.08 -7.16
CA PHE A 66 -22.31 -4.54 -5.78
C PHE A 66 -22.07 -3.41 -4.79
N ILE A 67 -22.54 -3.59 -3.56
CA ILE A 67 -22.29 -2.64 -2.47
C ILE A 67 -21.19 -3.21 -1.58
N VAL A 68 -20.25 -2.37 -1.15
CA VAL A 68 -19.27 -2.72 -0.13
C VAL A 68 -19.31 -1.77 1.06
N ASN A 69 -18.98 -2.31 2.21
CA ASN A 69 -18.53 -1.57 3.37
C ASN A 69 -17.10 -2.03 3.69
N TRP A 70 -16.25 -1.11 4.11
CA TRP A 70 -14.86 -1.42 4.40
C TRP A 70 -14.44 -0.87 5.76
N LYS A 71 -13.46 -1.53 6.37
CA LYS A 71 -12.87 -1.14 7.65
C LYS A 71 -11.38 -1.45 7.66
N PHE A 72 -10.59 -0.54 8.24
CA PHE A 72 -9.30 -0.87 8.81
C PHE A 72 -9.48 -1.09 10.30
N LEU A 73 -9.02 -2.22 10.80
CA LEU A 73 -9.17 -2.63 12.20
C LEU A 73 -7.78 -2.79 12.83
N ASP A 74 -7.65 -2.41 14.10
CA ASP A 74 -6.44 -2.74 14.87
C ASP A 74 -6.42 -4.23 15.29
N ASN A 75 -5.37 -4.62 16.02
CA ASN A 75 -5.19 -6.00 16.47
C ASN A 75 -6.28 -6.47 17.46
N GLU A 76 -6.95 -5.54 18.12
CA GLU A 76 -8.07 -5.78 19.05
C GLU A 76 -9.43 -5.77 18.32
N GLY A 77 -9.43 -5.49 17.02
CA GLY A 77 -10.64 -5.41 16.20
C GLY A 77 -11.37 -4.08 16.28
N ARG A 78 -10.78 -3.04 16.88
CA ARG A 78 -11.34 -1.69 16.91
C ARG A 78 -11.11 -0.98 15.57
N PRO A 79 -12.07 -0.19 15.08
CA PRO A 79 -11.91 0.53 13.82
C PRO A 79 -10.88 1.66 13.95
N LEU A 80 -9.91 1.67 13.04
CA LEU A 80 -8.98 2.77 12.79
C LEU A 80 -9.54 3.75 11.76
N ALA A 81 -10.23 3.21 10.75
CA ALA A 81 -11.02 3.97 9.77
C ALA A 81 -12.06 3.04 9.14
N GLN A 82 -13.15 3.59 8.61
CA GLN A 82 -14.22 2.82 7.96
C GLN A 82 -15.01 3.68 6.98
N SER A 83 -15.78 3.02 6.10
CA SER A 83 -16.77 3.69 5.26
C SER A 83 -17.87 4.35 6.11
N ASP A 84 -18.25 5.58 5.77
CA ASP A 84 -19.38 6.30 6.39
C ASP A 84 -20.76 5.73 5.98
N GLY A 85 -20.78 4.83 4.99
CA GLY A 85 -21.99 4.20 4.49
C GLY A 85 -21.70 3.16 3.43
N ASP A 86 -22.72 2.84 2.65
CA ASP A 86 -22.65 1.89 1.54
C ASP A 86 -21.88 2.49 0.36
N VAL A 87 -20.87 1.77 -0.11
CA VAL A 87 -20.09 2.17 -1.28
C VAL A 87 -20.51 1.31 -2.46
N GLU A 88 -21.20 1.93 -3.42
CA GLU A 88 -21.56 1.27 -4.68
C GLU A 88 -20.32 1.06 -5.56
N MET A 89 -20.19 -0.14 -6.11
CA MET A 89 -19.13 -0.56 -7.03
C MET A 89 -19.76 -1.01 -8.35
N LEU A 90 -19.78 -0.13 -9.35
CA LEU A 90 -20.29 -0.48 -10.69
C LEU A 90 -19.34 -1.44 -11.43
N PRO A 91 -19.80 -2.16 -12.46
CA PRO A 91 -18.94 -2.99 -13.31
C PRO A 91 -17.72 -2.22 -13.83
N GLY A 92 -16.55 -2.84 -13.75
CA GLY A 92 -15.27 -2.25 -14.18
C GLY A 92 -14.73 -1.15 -13.26
N GLN A 93 -15.40 -0.82 -12.15
CA GLN A 93 -14.91 0.21 -11.24
C GLN A 93 -13.85 -0.33 -10.28
N MET A 94 -12.92 0.56 -9.98
CA MET A 94 -11.94 0.43 -8.91
C MET A 94 -12.11 1.62 -7.96
N LYS A 95 -12.14 1.34 -6.67
CA LYS A 95 -12.14 2.36 -5.61
C LYS A 95 -11.06 2.06 -4.60
N SER A 96 -10.41 3.11 -4.11
CA SER A 96 -9.31 3.03 -3.14
C SER A 96 -9.65 3.84 -1.89
N PHE A 97 -9.23 3.34 -0.74
CA PHE A 97 -9.47 3.93 0.58
C PHE A 97 -8.17 3.95 1.36
N ASP A 98 -7.81 5.12 1.86
CA ASP A 98 -6.50 5.36 2.46
C ASP A 98 -6.60 5.46 3.98
N LEU A 99 -5.58 4.90 4.64
CA LEU A 99 -5.31 5.01 6.06
C LEU A 99 -3.95 5.67 6.23
N ASP A 100 -3.96 6.96 6.54
CA ASP A 100 -2.75 7.72 6.83
C ASP A 100 -2.22 7.35 8.22
N GLY A 101 -1.01 6.80 8.27
CA GLY A 101 -0.34 6.44 9.50
C GLY A 101 -0.10 7.62 10.44
N ASP A 102 0.11 8.83 9.93
CA ASP A 102 0.39 10.02 10.75
C ASP A 102 -0.86 10.62 11.38
N ALA A 103 -2.02 10.45 10.73
CA ALA A 103 -3.32 10.85 11.28
C ALA A 103 -3.78 9.97 12.46
N LEU A 104 -3.19 8.78 12.64
CA LEU A 104 -3.61 7.83 13.68
C LEU A 104 -3.00 8.15 15.04
N ASN A 105 -3.85 8.53 15.98
CA ASN A 105 -3.53 8.66 17.39
C ASN A 105 -3.80 7.35 18.16
N THR A 106 -3.11 6.27 17.78
CA THR A 106 -3.22 4.96 18.45
C THR A 106 -1.84 4.46 18.92
N ALA A 107 -1.85 3.47 19.81
CA ALA A 107 -0.64 2.85 20.32
C ALA A 107 0.16 2.17 19.20
N ARG A 108 1.47 2.33 19.25
CA ARG A 108 2.42 1.71 18.33
C ARG A 108 3.22 0.65 19.07
N ASP A 109 3.61 -0.39 18.35
CA ASP A 109 4.50 -1.42 18.88
C ASP A 109 5.92 -0.87 19.14
N ARG A 110 6.80 -1.72 19.68
CA ARG A 110 8.20 -1.36 19.97
C ARG A 110 9.02 -0.95 18.73
N PHE A 111 8.52 -1.20 17.53
CA PHE A 111 9.13 -0.82 16.25
C PHE A 111 8.47 0.42 15.64
N GLY A 112 7.56 1.08 16.36
CA GLY A 112 6.87 2.28 15.90
C GLY A 112 5.74 2.01 14.90
N ARG A 113 5.23 0.77 14.82
CA ARG A 113 4.20 0.39 13.85
C ARG A 113 2.85 0.15 14.51
N ILE A 114 1.79 0.50 13.79
CA ILE A 114 0.41 0.12 14.12
C ILE A 114 0.15 -1.20 13.40
N GLN A 115 -0.28 -2.22 14.14
CA GLN A 115 -0.71 -3.49 13.56
C GLN A 115 -2.17 -3.39 13.18
N PHE A 116 -2.50 -3.65 11.92
CA PHE A 116 -3.85 -3.50 11.39
C PHE A 116 -4.24 -4.63 10.42
N ARG A 117 -5.54 -4.77 10.18
CA ARG A 117 -6.12 -5.61 9.12
C ARG A 117 -7.16 -4.81 8.34
N ALA A 118 -7.26 -5.04 7.04
CA ALA A 118 -8.35 -4.52 6.24
C ALA A 118 -9.47 -5.56 6.15
N LYS A 119 -10.72 -5.12 6.28
CA LYS A 119 -11.91 -5.95 6.06
C LYS A 119 -12.81 -5.27 5.04
N VAL A 120 -13.26 -6.04 4.06
CA VAL A 120 -14.28 -5.63 3.09
C VAL A 120 -15.44 -6.60 3.24
N VAL A 121 -16.63 -6.06 3.47
CA VAL A 121 -17.89 -6.81 3.48
C VAL A 121 -18.69 -6.35 2.29
N SER A 122 -19.28 -7.29 1.57
CA SER A 122 -20.09 -7.01 0.39
C SER A 122 -21.55 -7.36 0.66
N ARG A 123 -22.48 -6.57 0.10
CA ARG A 123 -23.92 -6.82 0.18
C ARG A 123 -24.48 -6.86 -1.25
N GLY A 124 -25.12 -7.98 -1.61
CA GLY A 124 -25.65 -8.28 -2.95
C GLY A 124 -26.02 -9.77 -3.08
N GLN A 125 -26.57 -10.25 -4.20
CA GLN A 125 -26.74 -11.70 -4.40
C GLN A 125 -25.36 -12.38 -4.49
N LEU A 126 -24.89 -12.87 -3.34
CA LEU A 126 -23.54 -13.35 -2.97
C LEU A 126 -23.00 -14.56 -3.76
N ARG A 127 -23.60 -14.97 -4.88
CA ARG A 127 -23.17 -16.21 -5.56
C ARG A 127 -21.90 -16.09 -6.42
N ASP A 128 -21.49 -14.88 -6.80
CA ASP A 128 -20.41 -14.69 -7.81
C ASP A 128 -19.20 -13.82 -7.37
N LEU A 129 -19.14 -13.35 -6.13
CA LEU A 129 -17.98 -12.55 -5.67
C LEU A 129 -16.69 -13.35 -5.56
N ASN A 130 -16.78 -14.69 -5.50
CA ASN A 130 -15.63 -15.60 -5.43
C ASN A 130 -14.72 -15.56 -6.66
N HIS A 131 -15.14 -14.95 -7.78
CA HIS A 131 -14.33 -14.92 -9.00
C HIS A 131 -14.12 -13.52 -9.60
N ASN A 132 -14.96 -12.53 -9.26
CA ASN A 132 -15.01 -11.24 -9.98
C ASN A 132 -14.69 -10.02 -9.11
N SER A 133 -14.28 -10.22 -7.85
CA SER A 133 -13.85 -9.13 -6.97
C SER A 133 -12.45 -9.39 -6.44
N GLN A 134 -11.58 -8.40 -6.58
CA GLN A 134 -10.21 -8.44 -6.07
C GLN A 134 -10.05 -7.35 -5.01
N VAL A 135 -9.42 -7.71 -3.90
CA VAL A 135 -9.08 -6.79 -2.82
C VAL A 135 -7.56 -6.74 -2.71
N LEU A 136 -7.01 -5.53 -2.73
CA LEU A 136 -5.58 -5.28 -2.60
C LEU A 136 -5.34 -4.36 -1.41
N VAL A 137 -4.34 -4.68 -0.59
CA VAL A 137 -3.81 -3.72 0.37
C VAL A 137 -2.37 -3.41 0.00
N GLU A 138 -2.10 -2.14 -0.21
CA GLU A 138 -0.76 -1.60 -0.43
C GLU A 138 -0.36 -0.75 0.77
N ILE A 139 0.91 -0.76 1.14
CA ILE A 139 1.52 0.20 2.05
C ILE A 139 2.58 0.94 1.27
N PHE A 140 2.52 2.26 1.26
CA PHE A 140 3.54 3.09 0.62
C PHE A 140 4.09 4.14 1.57
N ASP A 141 5.38 4.40 1.38
CA ASP A 141 6.12 5.47 2.05
C ASP A 141 5.79 6.82 1.39
N ASN A 142 5.33 7.79 2.18
CA ASN A 142 4.79 9.05 1.67
C ASN A 142 5.87 9.93 1.04
N ASP A 143 7.13 9.83 1.52
CA ASP A 143 8.24 10.67 1.05
C ASP A 143 8.86 10.11 -0.24
N THR A 144 9.00 8.78 -0.31
CA THR A 144 9.74 8.11 -1.40
C THR A 144 8.84 7.45 -2.43
N GLY A 145 7.56 7.27 -2.14
CA GLY A 145 6.62 6.51 -2.97
C GLY A 145 6.94 5.01 -3.05
N LYS A 146 7.86 4.50 -2.21
CA LYS A 146 8.20 3.08 -2.19
C LYS A 146 7.04 2.27 -1.62
N THR A 147 6.64 1.22 -2.33
CA THR A 147 5.44 0.45 -1.98
C THR A 147 5.73 -1.01 -1.69
N THR A 148 4.90 -1.60 -0.83
CA THR A 148 4.79 -3.04 -0.58
C THR A 148 3.32 -3.40 -0.67
N ALA A 149 2.98 -4.40 -1.48
CA ALA A 149 1.59 -4.78 -1.74
C ALA A 149 1.32 -6.25 -1.37
N THR A 150 0.16 -6.47 -0.77
CA THR A 150 -0.40 -7.77 -0.39
C THR A 150 -1.76 -7.93 -1.04
N ILE A 151 -1.93 -8.99 -1.84
CA ILE A 151 -3.19 -9.29 -2.54
C ILE A 151 -4.03 -10.22 -1.66
N TYR A 152 -5.28 -9.82 -1.41
CA TYR A 152 -6.27 -10.65 -0.73
C TYR A 152 -7.26 -11.18 -1.76
N SER A 153 -7.31 -12.50 -1.94
CA SER A 153 -8.33 -13.14 -2.78
C SER A 153 -9.61 -13.38 -1.97
N SER A 154 -10.71 -12.86 -2.51
CA SER A 154 -12.11 -12.97 -2.05
C SER A 154 -12.48 -12.22 -0.76
N PRO A 155 -13.44 -11.28 -0.81
CA PRO A 155 -14.07 -10.74 0.40
C PRO A 155 -14.87 -11.82 1.12
N GLU A 156 -14.81 -11.84 2.45
CA GLU A 156 -15.57 -12.76 3.30
C GLU A 156 -17.08 -12.54 3.09
N SER A 157 -17.84 -13.59 2.79
CA SER A 157 -19.30 -13.55 2.77
C SER A 157 -19.83 -13.71 4.21
N ASP A 158 -20.69 -12.78 4.64
CA ASP A 158 -21.46 -12.90 5.89
C ASP A 158 -22.45 -14.09 5.85
#